data_AF-A0A6S6T5W6-F1
#
_entry.id   AF-A0A6S6T5W6-F1
#
_cell.length_a   1.000
_cell.length_b   1.000
_cell.length_c   1.000
_cell.angle_alpha   90.00
_cell.angle_beta   90.00
_cell.angle_gamma   90.00
#
_symmetry.space_group_name_H-M   'P 1'
#
loop_
_entity.id
_entity.type
_entity.pdbx_description
1 polymer ?
#
loop_
_entity_poly.entity_id
_entity_poly.type
_entity_poly.pdbx_seq_one_letter_code
_entity_poly.pdbx_strand_id
1 'polypeptide(L)'
;MQIGPYTLDNPLIVAPMAGVTDRPFRTLCKHFGAGHAVSEMMTADATLYAQKKSLYRANFDGELAPVSAQIAGSEPESMAQAAQYQVMNGAQIVDINMGCPAKKVCRKLAGSALLKDEDLVRRILDATVAAVDVPVTLKTRLGFAEGAENILRVAEMAEQ
;
A
#
# COMPACT_ATOMS: atom_id res chain seq x y z
N MET A 1 -3.82 -19.09 0.63
CA MET A 1 -4.30 -17.75 0.99
C MET A 1 -4.72 -17.04 -0.29
N GLN A 2 -5.76 -16.20 -0.28
CA GLN A 2 -6.31 -15.57 -1.48
C GLN A 2 -6.45 -14.05 -1.30
N ILE A 3 -6.12 -13.28 -2.33
CA ILE A 3 -6.34 -11.83 -2.41
C ILE A 3 -7.04 -11.54 -3.74
N GLY A 4 -8.34 -11.29 -3.71
CA GLY A 4 -9.17 -11.18 -4.92
C GLY A 4 -9.01 -12.43 -5.82
N PRO A 5 -8.64 -12.28 -7.11
CA PRO A 5 -8.46 -13.42 -8.01
C PRO A 5 -7.13 -14.17 -7.81
N TYR A 6 -6.22 -13.65 -6.97
CA TYR A 6 -4.87 -14.21 -6.82
C TYR A 6 -4.82 -15.22 -5.68
N THR A 7 -4.48 -16.47 -6.01
CA THR A 7 -4.14 -17.49 -5.02
C THR A 7 -2.64 -17.46 -4.77
N LEU A 8 -2.23 -17.27 -3.52
CA LEU A 8 -0.81 -17.30 -3.12
C LEU A 8 -0.38 -18.73 -2.79
N ASP A 9 0.86 -19.08 -3.13
CA ASP A 9 1.45 -20.41 -2.89
C ASP A 9 1.44 -20.80 -1.40
N ASN A 10 1.59 -19.80 -0.52
CA ASN A 10 1.56 -19.97 0.93
C ASN A 10 1.14 -18.66 1.62
N PRO A 11 0.82 -18.66 2.93
CA PRO A 11 0.36 -17.47 3.64
C PRO A 11 1.48 -16.56 4.17
N LEU A 12 2.70 -16.65 3.64
CA LEU A 12 3.84 -15.84 4.10
C LEU A 12 4.07 -14.66 3.14
N ILE A 13 3.96 -13.44 3.67
CA ILE A 13 4.08 -12.19 2.90
C ILE A 13 5.27 -11.39 3.43
N VAL A 14 6.20 -11.02 2.54
CA VAL A 14 7.29 -10.09 2.86
C VAL A 14 6.73 -8.69 3.03
N ALA A 15 6.95 -8.11 4.21
CA ALA A 15 6.48 -6.79 4.56
C ALA A 15 7.14 -5.70 3.69
N PRO A 16 6.41 -4.65 3.30
CA PRO A 16 6.98 -3.52 2.57
C PRO A 16 7.91 -2.71 3.49
N MET A 17 9.15 -2.49 3.02
CA MET A 17 10.20 -1.80 3.78
C MET A 17 10.91 -0.80 2.87
N ALA A 18 10.68 0.49 3.09
CA ALA A 18 11.31 1.55 2.31
C ALA A 18 12.85 1.45 2.38
N GLY A 19 13.49 1.49 1.20
CA GLY A 19 14.94 1.30 1.04
C GLY A 19 15.43 -0.14 1.10
N VAL A 20 14.54 -1.13 1.26
CA VAL A 20 14.91 -2.55 1.39
C VAL A 20 14.19 -3.41 0.36
N THR A 21 12.85 -3.33 0.28
CA THR A 21 12.05 -4.16 -0.63
C THR A 21 12.00 -3.57 -2.03
N ASP A 22 13.16 -3.34 -2.64
CA ASP A 22 13.27 -3.02 -4.06
C ASP A 22 12.93 -4.23 -4.95
N ARG A 23 12.87 -4.03 -6.27
CA ARG A 23 12.49 -5.10 -7.21
C ARG A 23 13.41 -6.33 -7.11
N PRO A 24 14.75 -6.21 -7.15
CA PRO A 24 15.64 -7.35 -6.95
C PRO A 24 15.41 -8.11 -5.64
N PHE A 25 15.24 -7.40 -4.52
CA PHE A 25 15.00 -8.04 -3.22
C PHE A 25 13.69 -8.83 -3.21
N ARG A 26 12.60 -8.26 -3.72
CA ARG A 26 11.30 -8.94 -3.79
C ARG A 26 11.34 -10.19 -4.65
N THR A 27 11.97 -10.10 -5.83
CA THR A 27 12.17 -11.25 -6.71
C THR A 27 12.94 -12.36 -6.02
N LEU A 28 14.02 -12.01 -5.30
CA LEU A 28 14.82 -12.98 -4.55
C LEU A 28 14.00 -13.66 -3.45
N CYS A 29 13.23 -12.89 -2.67
CA CYS A 29 12.38 -13.45 -1.62
C CYS A 29 11.32 -14.42 -2.16
N LYS A 30 10.66 -14.07 -3.28
CA LYS A 30 9.70 -14.95 -3.94
C LYS A 30 10.38 -16.23 -4.44
N HIS A 31 11.58 -16.14 -5.01
CA HIS A 31 12.35 -17.30 -5.43
C HIS A 31 12.72 -18.24 -4.26
N PHE A 32 12.97 -17.70 -3.06
CA PHE A 32 13.22 -18.46 -1.84
C PHE A 32 11.97 -18.91 -1.09
N GLY A 33 10.77 -18.76 -1.68
CA GLY A 33 9.54 -19.35 -1.16
C GLY A 33 8.62 -18.39 -0.39
N ALA A 34 8.86 -17.08 -0.43
CA ALA A 34 7.83 -16.13 0.01
C ALA A 34 6.60 -16.25 -0.91
N GLY A 35 5.43 -16.53 -0.33
CA GLY A 35 4.18 -16.61 -1.09
C GLY A 35 3.80 -15.28 -1.73
N HIS A 36 4.26 -14.16 -1.14
CA HIS A 36 4.11 -12.83 -1.72
C HIS A 36 5.13 -11.81 -1.19
N ALA A 37 5.31 -10.71 -1.89
CA ALA A 37 6.14 -9.58 -1.46
C ALA A 37 5.55 -8.25 -1.96
N VAL A 38 5.56 -7.24 -1.08
CA VAL A 38 4.97 -5.91 -1.36
C VAL A 38 6.09 -4.90 -1.62
N SER A 39 5.89 -4.01 -2.60
CA SER A 39 6.86 -2.96 -2.95
C SER A 39 7.19 -2.03 -1.79
N GLU A 40 8.29 -1.28 -1.93
CA GLU A 40 8.42 -0.06 -1.15
C GLU A 40 7.21 0.86 -1.34
N MET A 41 6.91 1.63 -0.29
CA MET A 41 5.86 2.63 -0.30
C MET A 41 6.16 3.76 -1.28
N MET A 42 5.24 4.01 -2.22
CA MET A 42 5.20 5.22 -3.05
C MET A 42 4.30 6.27 -2.40
N THR A 43 4.73 7.53 -2.38
CA THR A 43 3.89 8.64 -1.92
C THR A 43 2.84 8.98 -2.97
N ALA A 44 1.64 9.37 -2.54
CA ALA A 44 0.55 9.83 -3.40
C ALA A 44 0.77 11.25 -3.97
N ASP A 45 1.88 11.89 -3.65
CA ASP A 45 2.25 13.20 -4.20
C ASP A 45 2.73 13.09 -5.66
N ALA A 46 1.84 13.43 -6.59
CA ALA A 46 2.07 13.38 -8.04
C ALA A 46 3.28 14.23 -8.50
N THR A 47 3.63 15.30 -7.76
CA THR A 47 4.79 16.13 -8.12
C THR A 47 6.12 15.37 -8.04
N LEU A 48 6.13 14.23 -7.34
CA LEU A 48 7.29 13.40 -7.15
C LEU A 48 7.37 12.24 -8.15
N TYR A 49 6.40 12.04 -9.03
CA TYR A 49 6.37 10.83 -9.90
C TYR A 49 7.50 10.81 -10.91
N ALA A 50 7.88 11.98 -11.45
CA ALA A 50 9.03 12.11 -12.35
C ALA A 50 10.39 11.96 -11.66
N GLN A 51 10.43 11.87 -10.32
CA GLN A 51 11.68 11.70 -9.59
C GLN A 51 12.19 10.27 -9.74
N LYS A 52 13.51 10.14 -9.92
CA LYS A 52 14.21 8.86 -10.09
C LYS A 52 13.78 7.78 -9.06
N LYS A 53 13.60 8.15 -7.79
CA LYS A 53 13.14 7.23 -6.73
C LYS A 53 11.73 6.69 -6.99
N SER A 54 10.80 7.54 -7.43
CA SER A 54 9.41 7.12 -7.70
C SER A 54 9.34 6.23 -8.94
N LEU A 55 10.11 6.56 -9.98
CA LEU A 55 10.21 5.71 -11.18
C LEU A 55 10.74 4.31 -10.86
N TYR A 56 11.74 4.19 -9.97
CA TYR A 56 12.20 2.87 -9.52
C TYR A 56 11.15 2.11 -8.71
N ARG A 57 10.40 2.80 -7.85
CA ARG A 57 9.34 2.18 -7.03
C ARG A 57 8.13 1.74 -7.84
N ALA A 58 7.92 2.35 -9.00
CA ALA A 58 6.86 2.01 -9.94
C ALA A 58 7.35 1.12 -11.09
N ASN A 59 8.62 0.67 -11.10
CA ASN A 59 9.08 -0.31 -12.08
C ASN A 59 8.89 -1.73 -11.54
N PHE A 60 8.01 -2.49 -12.21
CA PHE A 60 7.72 -3.88 -11.89
C PHE A 60 8.14 -4.85 -13.00
N ASP A 61 8.97 -4.40 -13.95
CA ASP A 61 9.34 -5.18 -15.13
C ASP A 61 10.01 -6.50 -14.72
N GLY A 62 9.44 -7.63 -15.17
CA GLY A 62 9.96 -8.96 -14.88
C GLY A 62 9.84 -9.40 -13.41
N GLU A 63 9.04 -8.72 -12.58
CA GLU A 63 8.68 -9.22 -11.26
C GLU A 63 7.69 -10.39 -11.35
N LEU A 64 7.84 -11.38 -10.47
CA LEU A 64 6.93 -12.51 -10.38
C LEU A 64 5.55 -12.06 -9.90
N ALA A 65 4.50 -12.43 -10.64
CA ALA A 65 3.12 -12.17 -10.27
C ALA A 65 2.69 -12.97 -9.01
N PRO A 66 1.72 -12.48 -8.21
CA PRO A 66 1.12 -11.15 -8.32
C PRO A 66 2.10 -10.05 -7.89
N VAL A 67 2.00 -8.88 -8.52
CA VAL A 67 2.77 -7.68 -8.15
C VAL A 67 1.92 -6.78 -7.25
N SER A 68 2.43 -6.45 -6.05
CA SER A 68 1.78 -5.51 -5.13
C SER A 68 2.54 -4.21 -5.01
N ALA A 69 1.85 -3.10 -5.20
CA ALA A 69 2.38 -1.76 -4.98
C ALA A 69 1.79 -1.14 -3.71
N GLN A 70 2.64 -0.73 -2.77
CA GLN A 70 2.17 0.02 -1.61
C GLN A 70 2.15 1.53 -1.88
N ILE A 71 1.06 2.20 -1.54
CA ILE A 71 0.87 3.66 -1.64
C ILE A 71 0.61 4.31 -0.28
N ALA A 72 0.92 5.61 -0.15
CA ALA A 72 0.67 6.37 1.07
C ALA A 72 0.40 7.86 0.81
N GLY A 73 -0.55 8.42 1.56
CA GLY A 73 -0.98 9.82 1.47
C GLY A 73 -2.14 10.11 2.42
N SER A 74 -2.61 11.35 2.44
CA SER A 74 -3.76 11.78 3.26
C SER A 74 -4.97 12.24 2.46
N GLU A 75 -4.83 12.47 1.15
CA GLU A 75 -5.91 13.03 0.35
C GLU A 75 -6.55 11.91 -0.48
N PRO A 76 -7.87 11.67 -0.39
CA PRO A 76 -8.57 10.61 -1.12
C PRO A 76 -8.29 10.63 -2.64
N GLU A 77 -8.37 11.80 -3.27
CA GLU A 77 -8.13 11.95 -4.71
C GLU A 77 -6.67 11.63 -5.09
N SER A 78 -5.71 12.06 -4.28
CA SER A 78 -4.30 11.72 -4.52
C SER A 78 -4.03 10.23 -4.35
N MET A 79 -4.69 9.58 -3.39
CA MET A 79 -4.59 8.13 -3.18
C MET A 79 -5.16 7.35 -4.37
N ALA A 80 -6.33 7.76 -4.88
CA ALA A 80 -6.93 7.22 -6.10
C ALA A 80 -5.99 7.34 -7.31
N GLN A 81 -5.42 8.53 -7.54
CA GLN A 81 -4.46 8.77 -8.62
C GLN A 81 -3.18 7.92 -8.46
N ALA A 82 -2.69 7.76 -7.23
CA ALA A 82 -1.52 6.93 -6.96
C ALA A 82 -1.79 5.44 -7.24
N ALA A 83 -2.98 4.96 -6.89
CA ALA A 83 -3.41 3.60 -7.22
C ALA A 83 -3.46 3.39 -8.73
N GLN A 84 -4.14 4.29 -9.46
CA GLN A 84 -4.21 4.25 -10.92
C GLN A 84 -2.82 4.27 -11.57
N TYR A 85 -1.94 5.15 -11.09
CA TYR A 85 -0.56 5.22 -11.58
C TYR A 85 0.19 3.90 -11.39
N GLN A 86 0.06 3.25 -10.23
CA GLN A 86 0.72 1.97 -9.99
C GLN A 86 0.15 0.85 -10.87
N VAL A 87 -1.18 0.82 -11.05
CA VAL A 87 -1.84 -0.15 -11.94
C VAL A 87 -1.40 0.05 -13.39
N MET A 88 -1.31 1.29 -13.87
CA MET A 88 -0.77 1.60 -15.21
C MET A 88 0.67 1.12 -15.40
N ASN A 89 1.46 1.05 -14.32
CA ASN A 89 2.81 0.52 -14.35
C ASN A 89 2.91 -1.00 -14.11
N GLY A 90 1.77 -1.69 -14.00
CA GLY A 90 1.72 -3.16 -13.90
C GLY A 90 1.46 -3.71 -12.49
N ALA A 91 1.12 -2.88 -11.50
CA ALA A 91 0.65 -3.38 -10.22
C ALA A 91 -0.68 -4.15 -10.39
N GLN A 92 -0.73 -5.34 -9.81
CA GLN A 92 -1.89 -6.23 -9.86
C GLN A 92 -2.69 -6.21 -8.55
N ILE A 93 -2.12 -5.64 -7.49
CA ILE A 93 -2.73 -5.41 -6.18
C ILE A 93 -2.20 -4.07 -5.68
N VAL A 94 -3.07 -3.23 -5.12
CA VAL A 94 -2.68 -1.98 -4.47
C VAL A 94 -2.79 -2.14 -2.96
N ASP A 95 -1.75 -1.81 -2.21
CA ASP A 95 -1.77 -1.82 -0.74
C ASP A 95 -1.72 -0.40 -0.19
N ILE A 96 -2.61 -0.06 0.74
CA ILE A 96 -2.63 1.24 1.40
C ILE A 96 -1.83 1.17 2.69
N ASN A 97 -0.85 2.06 2.84
CA ASN A 97 -0.12 2.22 4.10
C ASN A 97 -0.87 3.16 5.06
N MET A 98 -1.47 2.60 6.10
CA MET A 98 -1.95 3.33 7.29
C MET A 98 -1.19 2.92 8.56
N GLY A 99 0.05 2.44 8.42
CA GLY A 99 0.82 1.89 9.52
C GLY A 99 2.11 2.62 9.88
N CYS A 100 2.66 3.44 8.97
CA CYS A 100 3.93 4.12 9.22
C CYS A 100 3.78 5.18 10.34
N PRO A 101 4.56 5.12 11.43
CA PRO A 101 4.48 6.10 12.53
C PRO A 101 5.23 7.40 12.23
N ALA A 102 5.90 7.49 11.08
CA ALA A 102 6.57 8.72 10.67
C ALA A 102 5.51 9.81 10.51
N LYS A 103 5.44 10.72 11.49
CA LYS A 103 4.43 11.80 11.61
C LYS A 103 4.26 12.63 10.33
N LYS A 104 5.25 12.60 9.43
CA LYS A 104 5.26 13.31 8.15
C LYS A 104 5.85 12.41 7.06
N VAL A 105 5.03 12.03 6.08
CA VAL A 105 5.51 11.66 4.76
C VAL A 105 5.40 12.92 3.91
N CYS A 106 6.52 13.46 3.44
CA CYS A 106 6.55 14.70 2.65
C CYS A 106 5.82 15.90 3.31
N ARG A 107 5.95 16.05 4.64
CA ARG A 107 5.33 17.14 5.45
C ARG A 107 3.81 17.08 5.63
N LYS A 108 3.12 16.06 5.11
CA LYS A 108 1.68 15.82 5.33
C LYS A 108 1.48 14.66 6.33
N LEU A 109 0.34 14.65 7.03
CA LEU A 109 -0.05 13.49 7.86
C LEU A 109 -0.19 12.27 6.93
N ALA A 110 0.27 11.10 7.35
CA ALA A 110 0.15 9.85 6.59
C ALA A 110 0.38 8.67 7.54
N GLY A 111 0.18 7.45 7.05
CA GLY A 111 0.41 6.25 7.86
C GLY A 111 -0.52 6.21 9.07
N SER A 112 0.01 5.84 10.25
CA SER A 112 -0.83 5.65 11.44
C SER A 112 -1.40 6.95 12.00
N ALA A 113 -0.94 8.11 11.53
CA ALA A 113 -1.54 9.41 11.89
C ALA A 113 -2.98 9.55 11.37
N LEU A 114 -3.33 8.84 10.29
CA LEU A 114 -4.68 8.82 9.71
C LEU A 114 -5.69 8.16 10.65
N LEU A 115 -5.24 7.25 11.52
CA LEU A 115 -6.12 6.50 12.43
C LEU A 115 -6.79 7.38 13.51
N LYS A 116 -6.47 8.68 13.57
CA LYS A 116 -7.20 9.66 14.41
C LYS A 116 -8.52 10.11 13.80
N ASP A 117 -8.67 9.95 12.50
CA ASP A 117 -9.77 10.48 11.70
C ASP A 117 -10.39 9.34 10.91
N GLU A 118 -11.37 8.66 11.53
CA GLU A 118 -12.04 7.49 10.95
C GLU A 118 -12.83 7.86 9.67
N ASP A 119 -13.37 9.08 9.60
CA ASP A 119 -14.06 9.59 8.41
C ASP A 119 -13.08 9.75 7.24
N LEU A 120 -11.88 10.29 7.50
CA LEU A 120 -10.83 10.38 6.49
C LEU A 120 -10.36 8.98 6.04
N VAL A 121 -10.22 8.04 6.96
CA VAL A 121 -9.88 6.65 6.64
C VAL A 121 -10.89 6.07 5.65
N ARG A 122 -12.18 6.16 5.95
CA ARG A 122 -13.26 5.68 5.06
C ARG A 122 -13.18 6.33 3.69
N ARG A 123 -13.06 7.66 3.63
CA ARG A 123 -12.97 8.39 2.35
C ARG A 123 -11.77 7.97 1.51
N ILE A 124 -10.62 7.68 2.13
CA ILE A 124 -9.43 7.19 1.42
C ILE A 124 -9.68 5.78 0.87
N LEU A 125 -10.26 4.88 1.67
CA LEU A 125 -10.58 3.52 1.24
C LEU A 125 -11.55 3.54 0.05
N ASP A 126 -12.70 4.20 0.20
CA ASP A 126 -13.73 4.32 -0.83
C ASP A 126 -13.16 4.87 -2.14
N ALA A 127 -12.41 5.97 -2.07
CA ALA A 127 -11.82 6.60 -3.24
C ALA A 127 -10.78 5.72 -3.93
N THR A 128 -9.98 4.99 -3.15
CA THR A 128 -8.93 4.12 -3.71
C THR A 128 -9.53 2.88 -4.37
N VAL A 129 -10.51 2.24 -3.72
CA VAL A 129 -11.24 1.07 -4.26
C VAL A 129 -12.00 1.45 -5.52
N ALA A 130 -12.70 2.59 -5.53
CA ALA A 130 -13.45 3.03 -6.71
C ALA A 130 -12.57 3.43 -7.91
N ALA A 131 -11.27 3.66 -7.71
CA ALA A 131 -10.37 4.17 -8.74
C ALA A 131 -9.74 3.08 -9.61
N VAL A 132 -9.73 1.82 -9.18
CA VAL A 132 -9.02 0.72 -9.85
C VAL A 132 -9.81 -0.59 -9.78
N ASP A 133 -9.69 -1.41 -10.83
CA ASP A 133 -10.35 -2.74 -10.90
C ASP A 133 -9.53 -3.87 -10.23
N VAL A 134 -8.33 -3.55 -9.72
CA VAL A 134 -7.47 -4.52 -9.03
C VAL A 134 -7.80 -4.58 -7.53
N PRO A 135 -7.50 -5.69 -6.83
CA PRO A 135 -7.69 -5.76 -5.38
C PRO A 135 -6.92 -4.65 -4.65
N VAL A 136 -7.61 -4.02 -3.69
CA VAL A 136 -7.01 -3.05 -2.77
C VAL A 136 -6.94 -3.68 -1.38
N THR A 137 -5.76 -3.62 -0.74
CA THR A 137 -5.53 -4.11 0.63
C THR A 137 -5.12 -2.98 1.55
N LEU A 138 -5.23 -3.20 2.86
CA LEU A 138 -4.88 -2.23 3.88
C LEU A 138 -3.84 -2.80 4.86
N LYS A 139 -2.70 -2.12 5.00
CA LYS A 139 -1.71 -2.38 6.05
C LYS A 139 -1.77 -1.30 7.12
N THR A 140 -2.22 -1.68 8.32
CA THR A 140 -2.48 -0.73 9.42
C THR A 140 -1.80 -1.13 10.76
N ARG A 141 -2.11 -0.40 11.85
CA ARG A 141 -1.73 -0.65 13.25
C ARG A 141 -2.99 -0.80 14.12
N LEU A 142 -2.81 -1.14 15.40
CA LEU A 142 -3.90 -1.24 16.38
C LEU A 142 -4.71 0.07 16.56
N GLY A 143 -4.04 1.20 16.38
CA GLY A 143 -4.60 2.55 16.50
C GLY A 143 -3.50 3.60 16.42
N PHE A 144 -3.86 4.85 16.71
CA PHE A 144 -2.89 5.95 16.72
C PHE A 144 -1.94 5.89 17.93
N ALA A 145 -2.47 5.53 19.10
CA ALA A 145 -1.75 5.47 20.37
C ALA A 145 -2.30 4.34 21.24
N GLU A 146 -1.50 3.93 22.23
CA GLU A 146 -1.92 2.99 23.27
C GLU A 146 -3.11 3.55 24.06
N GLY A 147 -4.14 2.73 24.27
CA GLY A 147 -5.41 3.13 24.89
C GLY A 147 -6.35 3.92 23.97
N ALA A 148 -5.96 4.14 22.71
CA ALA A 148 -6.75 4.78 21.67
C ALA A 148 -6.84 3.88 20.42
N GLU A 149 -6.98 2.58 20.63
CA GLU A 149 -7.12 1.58 19.57
C GLU A 149 -8.47 1.69 18.86
N ASN A 150 -8.43 1.56 17.53
CA ASN A 150 -9.62 1.55 16.69
C ASN A 150 -9.56 0.52 15.56
N ILE A 151 -8.66 -0.45 15.66
CA ILE A 151 -8.44 -1.48 14.62
C ILE A 151 -9.70 -2.23 14.22
N LEU A 152 -10.60 -2.55 15.15
CA LEU A 152 -11.83 -3.27 14.79
C LEU A 152 -12.76 -2.41 13.92
N ARG A 153 -12.89 -1.12 14.24
CA ARG A 153 -13.67 -0.17 13.40
C ARG A 153 -13.00 0.04 12.05
N VAL A 154 -11.67 0.17 12.02
CA VAL A 154 -10.90 0.31 10.77
C VAL A 154 -10.99 -0.95 9.90
N ALA A 155 -10.99 -2.13 10.50
CA ALA A 155 -11.17 -3.39 9.78
C ALA A 155 -12.57 -3.51 9.18
N GLU A 156 -13.62 -3.17 9.94
CA GLU A 156 -15.00 -3.14 9.44
C GLU A 156 -15.18 -2.12 8.30
N MET A 157 -14.54 -0.94 8.41
CA MET A 157 -14.53 0.05 7.33
C MET A 157 -13.81 -0.44 6.06
N ALA A 158 -12.77 -1.27 6.21
CA ALA A 158 -12.00 -1.80 5.08
C ALA A 158 -12.63 -3.06 4.44
N GLU A 159 -13.57 -3.70 5.11
CA GLU A 159 -14.31 -4.86 4.60
C GLU A 159 -15.50 -4.48 3.71
N GLN A 160 -16.08 -3.30 3.93
CA GLN A 160 -17.24 -2.75 3.20
C GLN A 160 -16.87 -2.24 1.81
#